data_AF-A0A353R7N5-F1
#
_entry.id   AF-A0A353R7N5-F1
#
_cell.length_a   1.000
_cell.length_b   1.000
_cell.length_c   1.000
_cell.angle_alpha   90.00
_cell.angle_beta   90.00
_cell.angle_gamma   90.00
#
_symmetry.space_group_name_H-M   'P 1'
#
loop_
_entity.id
_entity.type
_entity.pdbx_description
1 polymer ?
#
loop_
_entity_poly.entity_id
_entity_poly.type
_entity_poly.pdbx_seq_one_letter_code
_entity_poly.pdbx_strand_id
1 'polypeptide(L)'
;DITFGTNNEFGFDYLRDNMAINSDDLVQRKHHYAIVDEVDSVLVDDARTPLIISGPVAKGEDQQFNEFRPIVENLYQAQRSLVQQYLAEAKKLIQEADEENGGKILLRAFKGLPKYNPLIKYLSEPGIKQLLQKTENFYMQDNNKQMHLITDDLYFVIEEQQKSVNLTESGHDLIARKVSESNFFILPDMGTEISELEKKNLTAEEKEAARDTLLNEYAIKSERVHTVNQLLKAYAMFDKDVEYIVVDNKIKIVDEQTGRILEGRRYSDGLHQAIEAKERVKVEAATQTFATITLQNYFRMYHKLAGMTGTAETEAGEFWSIYKLDVVVIPTNRPVIRKDEEDLIYKTKREKYNAVIDKIDELTKAGRPVLVGTTSVEVSELLSRMLKMRGLKHNVLNAKQHAREAEIVAEAGRASSVTIATNMAGRGTDIKLREGVREAGGLAIVGTERH
;
A
#
# COMPACT_ATOMS: atom_id res chain seq x y z
N ASP A 1 -40.12 2.12 -0.98
CA ASP A 1 -39.82 3.12 0.06
C ASP A 1 -38.44 2.98 0.69
N ILE A 2 -37.92 1.76 0.91
CA ILE A 2 -36.63 1.53 1.58
C ILE A 2 -35.77 0.60 0.73
N THR A 3 -34.48 0.92 0.61
CA THR A 3 -33.49 0.12 -0.12
C THR A 3 -32.36 -0.27 0.83
N PHE A 4 -32.04 -1.57 0.87
CA PHE A 4 -30.88 -2.09 1.59
C PHE A 4 -29.75 -2.36 0.61
N GLY A 5 -28.52 -2.08 1.03
CA GLY A 5 -27.33 -2.24 0.21
C GLY A 5 -26.07 -1.98 1.02
N THR A 6 -24.92 -2.24 0.42
CA THR A 6 -23.62 -1.92 1.02
C THR A 6 -23.20 -0.50 0.64
N ASN A 7 -22.34 0.10 1.47
CA ASN A 7 -21.67 1.37 1.18
C ASN A 7 -21.03 1.39 -0.23
N ASN A 8 -20.37 0.30 -0.61
CA ASN A 8 -19.71 0.15 -1.90
C ASN A 8 -20.70 0.15 -3.06
N GLU A 9 -21.77 -0.66 -3.02
CA GLU A 9 -22.76 -0.69 -4.11
C GLU A 9 -23.44 0.68 -4.28
N PHE A 10 -23.83 1.32 -3.18
CA PHE A 10 -24.41 2.67 -3.23
C PHE A 10 -23.44 3.70 -3.83
N GLY A 11 -22.18 3.70 -3.41
CA GLY A 11 -21.19 4.63 -3.94
C GLY A 11 -20.81 4.35 -5.40
N PHE A 12 -20.73 3.07 -5.81
CA PHE A 12 -20.43 2.71 -7.19
C PHE A 12 -21.61 2.96 -8.13
N ASP A 13 -22.85 2.71 -7.70
CA ASP A 13 -24.05 3.11 -8.44
C ASP A 13 -24.05 4.62 -8.69
N TYR A 14 -23.72 5.43 -7.67
CA TYR A 14 -23.59 6.87 -7.85
C TYR A 14 -22.52 7.24 -8.88
N LEU A 15 -21.33 6.60 -8.82
CA LEU A 15 -20.28 6.86 -9.81
C LEU A 15 -20.70 6.44 -11.22
N ARG A 16 -21.38 5.29 -11.37
CA ARG A 16 -21.91 4.78 -12.65
C ARG A 16 -22.98 5.71 -13.22
N ASP A 17 -23.89 6.20 -12.38
CA ASP A 17 -24.94 7.15 -12.77
C ASP A 17 -24.35 8.45 -13.34
N ASN A 18 -23.24 8.93 -12.79
CA ASN A 18 -22.54 10.12 -13.31
C ASN A 18 -21.72 9.84 -14.59
N MET A 19 -21.61 8.59 -15.02
CA MET A 19 -21.01 8.18 -16.29
C MET A 19 -22.04 7.75 -17.34
N ALA A 20 -23.33 7.70 -16.98
CA ALA A 20 -24.41 7.32 -17.87
C ALA A 20 -24.59 8.34 -19.00
N ILE A 21 -24.88 7.85 -20.21
CA ILE A 21 -25.10 8.70 -21.39
C ILE A 21 -26.55 9.18 -21.45
N ASN A 22 -27.50 8.31 -21.06
CA ASN A 22 -28.93 8.63 -21.07
C ASN A 22 -29.48 8.69 -19.64
N SER A 23 -30.51 9.51 -19.46
CA SER A 23 -31.23 9.61 -18.17
C SER A 23 -31.91 8.31 -17.76
N ASP A 24 -32.28 7.47 -18.72
CA ASP A 24 -33.00 6.22 -18.48
C ASP A 24 -32.09 5.11 -17.93
N ASP A 25 -30.76 5.31 -18.03
CA ASP A 25 -29.75 4.38 -17.51
C ASP A 25 -29.43 4.64 -16.03
N LEU A 26 -29.96 5.71 -15.43
CA LEU A 26 -29.75 6.06 -14.03
C LEU A 26 -30.49 5.09 -13.10
N VAL A 27 -29.77 4.51 -12.14
CA VAL A 27 -30.34 3.54 -11.20
C VAL A 27 -30.72 4.17 -9.87
N GLN A 28 -30.06 5.26 -9.46
CA GLN A 28 -30.36 5.95 -8.22
C GLN A 28 -31.40 7.06 -8.38
N ARG A 29 -32.06 7.36 -7.25
CA ARG A 29 -32.90 8.55 -7.09
C ARG A 29 -32.17 9.55 -6.18
N LYS A 30 -32.73 10.75 -6.06
CA LYS A 30 -32.18 11.79 -5.18
C LYS A 30 -31.94 11.28 -3.75
N HIS A 31 -30.72 11.49 -3.25
CA HIS A 31 -30.29 11.10 -1.90
C HIS A 31 -31.12 11.80 -0.80
N HIS A 32 -32.05 11.06 -0.19
CA HIS A 32 -32.98 11.62 0.79
C HIS A 32 -32.57 11.32 2.24
N TYR A 33 -32.54 10.04 2.63
CA TYR A 33 -32.18 9.63 3.98
C TYR A 33 -31.35 8.34 3.96
N ALA A 34 -30.22 8.34 4.65
CA ALA A 34 -29.41 7.16 4.91
C ALA A 34 -29.33 6.87 6.42
N ILE A 35 -29.46 5.60 6.77
CA ILE A 35 -29.13 5.07 8.10
C ILE A 35 -27.98 4.09 7.89
N VAL A 36 -26.83 4.40 8.48
CA VAL A 36 -25.61 3.60 8.34
C VAL A 36 -25.48 2.69 9.56
N ASP A 37 -25.59 1.39 9.34
CA ASP A 37 -25.25 0.39 10.35
C ASP A 37 -23.71 0.26 10.45
N GLU A 38 -23.20 -0.05 11.63
CA GLU A 38 -21.75 -0.10 11.93
C GLU A 38 -21.04 1.18 11.46
N VAL A 39 -21.59 2.34 11.84
CA VAL A 39 -21.22 3.66 11.30
C VAL A 39 -19.76 4.04 11.50
N ASP A 40 -19.11 3.58 12.57
CA ASP A 40 -17.67 3.73 12.79
C ASP A 40 -16.85 3.01 11.72
N SER A 41 -17.20 1.77 11.40
CA SER A 41 -16.51 1.03 10.33
C SER A 41 -16.70 1.68 8.96
N VAL A 42 -17.91 2.15 8.64
CA VAL A 42 -18.20 2.70 7.30
C VAL A 42 -17.71 4.14 7.13
N LEU A 43 -17.92 5.01 8.12
CA LEU A 43 -17.67 6.45 8.00
C LEU A 43 -16.30 6.90 8.53
N VAL A 44 -15.59 6.03 9.26
CA VAL A 44 -14.24 6.29 9.77
C VAL A 44 -13.22 5.34 9.12
N ASP A 45 -13.39 4.02 9.26
CA ASP A 45 -12.39 3.06 8.78
C ASP A 45 -12.36 2.93 7.25
N ASP A 46 -13.48 2.61 6.62
CA ASP A 46 -13.59 2.45 5.16
C ASP A 46 -13.42 3.80 4.44
N ALA A 47 -13.81 4.88 5.11
CA ALA A 47 -13.77 6.24 4.58
C ALA A 47 -12.35 6.76 4.27
N ARG A 48 -11.31 6.09 4.78
CA ARG A 48 -9.90 6.43 4.50
C ARG A 48 -9.52 6.23 3.04
N THR A 49 -10.26 5.39 2.31
CA THR A 49 -9.97 5.08 0.91
C THR A 49 -11.12 5.47 -0.01
N PRO A 50 -10.87 6.25 -1.07
CA PRO A 50 -11.92 6.64 -2.00
C PRO A 50 -12.42 5.44 -2.83
N LEU A 51 -13.68 5.52 -3.24
CA LEU A 51 -14.25 4.66 -4.28
C LEU A 51 -13.79 5.15 -5.64
N ILE A 52 -13.29 4.25 -6.48
CA ILE A 52 -12.69 4.58 -7.78
C ILE A 52 -13.23 3.63 -8.84
N ILE A 53 -13.80 4.19 -9.92
CA ILE A 53 -14.03 3.45 -11.16
C ILE A 53 -12.82 3.68 -12.06
N SER A 54 -12.13 2.59 -12.37
CA SER A 54 -11.07 2.57 -13.37
C SER A 54 -11.38 1.53 -14.44
N GLY A 55 -10.88 1.73 -15.65
CA GLY A 55 -11.03 0.75 -16.72
C GLY A 55 -9.84 0.75 -17.68
N PRO A 56 -9.72 -0.31 -18.47
CA PRO A 56 -8.60 -0.48 -19.39
C PRO A 56 -8.69 0.56 -20.51
N VAL A 57 -7.58 1.22 -20.80
CA VAL A 57 -7.49 2.11 -21.96
C VAL A 57 -7.19 1.25 -23.18
N ALA A 58 -8.10 1.23 -24.17
CA ALA A 58 -8.02 0.37 -25.37
C ALA A 58 -6.78 0.63 -26.25
N LYS A 59 -6.10 1.75 -26.03
CA LYS A 59 -4.82 2.14 -26.62
C LYS A 59 -3.92 2.74 -25.54
N GLY A 60 -3.66 2.04 -24.44
CA GLY A 60 -2.38 2.26 -23.79
C GLY A 60 -1.34 1.74 -24.78
N GLU A 61 -0.83 2.63 -25.64
CA GLU A 61 0.22 2.35 -26.65
C GLU A 61 1.24 1.39 -26.04
N ASP A 62 1.76 0.41 -26.82
CA ASP A 62 2.69 -0.63 -26.38
C ASP A 62 3.78 -0.04 -25.48
N GLN A 63 3.50 0.09 -24.17
CA GLN A 63 4.39 0.75 -23.24
C GLN A 63 5.58 -0.17 -23.25
N GLN A 64 6.67 0.30 -23.86
CA GLN A 64 7.82 -0.49 -24.30
C GLN A 64 8.61 -1.06 -23.10
N PHE A 65 7.96 -1.27 -21.95
CA PHE A 65 8.46 -1.87 -20.73
C PHE A 65 9.24 -3.15 -20.99
N ASN A 66 8.73 -4.05 -21.82
CA ASN A 66 9.44 -5.30 -22.13
C ASN A 66 10.72 -5.07 -22.96
N GLU A 67 10.74 -4.02 -23.79
CA GLU A 67 11.89 -3.63 -24.61
C GLU A 67 12.96 -2.91 -23.76
N PHE A 68 12.56 -1.99 -22.89
CA PHE A 68 13.46 -1.22 -22.04
C PHE A 68 13.89 -1.94 -20.75
N ARG A 69 13.13 -2.93 -20.27
CA ARG A 69 13.48 -3.72 -19.08
C ARG A 69 14.92 -4.23 -19.09
N PRO A 70 15.43 -4.94 -20.12
CA PRO A 70 16.80 -5.44 -20.10
C PRO A 70 17.86 -4.32 -20.02
N ILE A 71 17.55 -3.13 -20.55
CA ILE A 71 18.44 -1.97 -20.51
C ILE A 71 18.51 -1.41 -19.08
N VAL A 72 17.35 -1.22 -18.44
CA VAL A 72 17.27 -0.73 -17.06
C VAL A 72 17.80 -1.77 -16.07
N GLU A 73 17.56 -3.06 -16.31
CA GLU A 73 18.15 -4.14 -15.52
C GLU A 73 19.69 -4.07 -15.56
N ASN A 74 20.28 -3.81 -16.74
CA ASN A 74 21.72 -3.65 -16.88
C ASN A 74 22.26 -2.42 -16.12
N LEU A 75 21.57 -1.28 -16.22
CA LEU A 75 21.88 -0.06 -15.46
C LEU A 75 21.87 -0.35 -13.94
N TYR A 76 20.82 -1.01 -13.45
CA TYR A 76 20.69 -1.37 -12.04
C TYR A 76 21.81 -2.29 -11.57
N GLN A 77 22.17 -3.31 -12.36
CA GLN A 77 23.31 -4.18 -12.02
C GLN A 77 24.64 -3.42 -12.01
N ALA A 78 24.86 -2.51 -12.97
CA ALA A 78 26.07 -1.68 -13.00
C ALA A 78 26.18 -0.79 -11.74
N GLN A 79 25.09 -0.13 -11.35
CA GLN A 79 25.02 0.61 -10.09
C GLN A 79 25.31 -0.28 -8.88
N ARG A 80 24.71 -1.48 -8.83
CA ARG A 80 24.91 -2.41 -7.71
C ARG A 80 26.37 -2.83 -7.58
N SER A 81 27.05 -3.14 -8.69
CA SER A 81 28.48 -3.45 -8.70
C SER A 81 29.32 -2.26 -8.23
N LEU A 82 28.96 -1.04 -8.63
CA LEU A 82 29.64 0.17 -8.21
C LEU A 82 29.49 0.42 -6.70
N VAL A 83 28.26 0.30 -6.17
CA VAL A 83 27.99 0.43 -4.71
C VAL A 83 28.72 -0.65 -3.92
N GLN A 84 28.86 -1.86 -4.44
CA GLN A 84 29.67 -2.92 -3.81
C GLN A 84 31.13 -2.53 -3.68
N GLN A 85 31.72 -1.92 -4.73
CA GLN A 85 33.10 -1.44 -4.71
C GLN A 85 33.27 -0.31 -3.70
N TYR A 86 32.38 0.69 -3.73
CA TYR A 86 32.42 1.80 -2.77
C TYR A 86 32.25 1.34 -1.32
N LEU A 87 31.35 0.39 -1.05
CA LEU A 87 31.21 -0.13 0.30
C LEU A 87 32.47 -0.86 0.79
N ALA A 88 33.16 -1.59 -0.08
CA ALA A 88 34.42 -2.25 0.27
C ALA A 88 35.55 -1.24 0.51
N GLU A 89 35.63 -0.20 -0.31
CA GLU A 89 36.62 0.87 -0.18
C GLU A 89 36.38 1.72 1.07
N ALA A 90 35.13 2.12 1.33
CA ALA A 90 34.75 2.84 2.54
C ALA A 90 35.14 2.06 3.81
N LYS A 91 34.86 0.75 3.84
CA LYS A 91 35.26 -0.11 4.96
C LYS A 91 36.77 -0.10 5.19
N LYS A 92 37.56 -0.19 4.11
CA LYS A 92 39.02 -0.18 4.18
C LYS A 92 39.54 1.13 4.76
N LEU A 93 39.09 2.28 4.23
CA LEU A 93 39.52 3.61 4.67
C LEU A 93 39.15 3.87 6.13
N ILE A 94 37.94 3.50 6.55
CA ILE A 94 37.49 3.63 7.94
C ILE A 94 38.34 2.75 8.87
N GLN A 95 38.72 1.54 8.44
CA GLN A 95 39.64 0.68 9.19
C GLN A 95 41.04 1.27 9.33
N GLU A 96 41.49 2.02 8.32
CA GLU A 96 42.77 2.74 8.28
C GLU A 96 42.71 4.09 9.02
N ALA A 97 41.61 4.38 9.73
CA ALA A 97 41.33 5.63 10.45
C ALA A 97 41.21 6.89 9.57
N ASP A 98 40.98 6.74 8.27
CA ASP A 98 40.61 7.82 7.35
C ASP A 98 39.08 7.97 7.29
N GLU A 99 38.53 8.58 8.36
CA GLU A 99 37.08 8.81 8.48
C GLU A 99 36.55 9.81 7.45
N GLU A 100 37.38 10.75 6.95
CA GLU A 100 36.94 11.78 6.01
C GLU A 100 36.64 11.19 4.64
N ASN A 101 37.62 10.50 4.03
CA ASN A 101 37.42 9.85 2.74
C ASN A 101 36.51 8.62 2.88
N GLY A 102 36.67 7.85 3.97
CA GLY A 102 35.81 6.72 4.26
C GLY A 102 34.34 7.10 4.38
N GLY A 103 34.03 8.20 5.09
CA GLY A 103 32.69 8.76 5.19
C GLY A 103 32.14 9.25 3.85
N LYS A 104 32.96 9.90 3.02
CA LYS A 104 32.57 10.36 1.67
C LYS A 104 32.11 9.20 0.78
N ILE A 105 32.92 8.13 0.73
CA ILE A 105 32.60 6.96 -0.10
C ILE A 105 31.42 6.17 0.47
N LEU A 106 31.31 6.11 1.81
CA LEU A 106 30.15 5.52 2.48
C LEU A 106 28.85 6.27 2.11
N LEU A 107 28.87 7.60 2.12
CA LEU A 107 27.74 8.42 1.69
C LEU A 107 27.38 8.18 0.22
N ARG A 108 28.38 8.02 -0.66
CA ARG A 108 28.16 7.67 -2.06
C ARG A 108 27.48 6.31 -2.23
N ALA A 109 27.94 5.29 -1.51
CA ALA A 109 27.29 3.98 -1.49
C ALA A 109 25.83 4.08 -1.00
N PHE A 110 25.57 4.92 0.01
CA PHE A 110 24.24 5.16 0.55
C PHE A 110 23.31 5.89 -0.43
N LYS A 111 23.76 6.95 -1.09
CA LYS A 111 22.98 7.65 -2.13
C LYS A 111 22.70 6.78 -3.35
N GLY A 112 23.55 5.78 -3.61
CA GLY A 112 23.38 4.85 -4.73
C GLY A 112 22.34 3.76 -4.48
N LEU A 113 22.42 3.03 -3.36
CA LEU A 113 21.48 1.97 -2.97
C LEU A 113 21.32 1.91 -1.43
N PRO A 114 20.46 2.74 -0.82
CA PRO A 114 20.33 2.85 0.63
C PRO A 114 19.78 1.57 1.26
N LYS A 115 18.88 0.86 0.56
CA LYS A 115 18.30 -0.43 0.97
C LYS A 115 19.21 -1.65 0.72
N TYR A 116 20.48 -1.45 0.33
CA TYR A 116 21.38 -2.56 0.06
C TYR A 116 21.76 -3.32 1.34
N ASN A 117 21.37 -4.60 1.45
CA ASN A 117 21.52 -5.40 2.69
C ASN A 117 22.92 -5.35 3.34
N PRO A 118 24.05 -5.51 2.61
CA PRO A 118 25.39 -5.37 3.21
C PRO A 118 25.70 -3.96 3.73
N LEU A 119 25.14 -2.92 3.12
CA LEU A 119 25.27 -1.54 3.60
C LEU A 119 24.47 -1.37 4.91
N ILE A 120 23.21 -1.81 4.95
CA ILE A 120 22.37 -1.75 6.16
C ILE A 120 23.07 -2.44 7.36
N LYS A 121 23.63 -3.63 7.12
CA LYS A 121 24.40 -4.36 8.13
C LYS A 121 25.59 -3.55 8.64
N TYR A 122 26.33 -2.92 7.74
CA TYR A 122 27.49 -2.10 8.12
C TYR A 122 27.09 -0.83 8.87
N LEU A 123 26.01 -0.16 8.46
CA LEU A 123 25.47 1.00 9.16
C LEU A 123 24.96 0.68 10.57
N SER A 124 24.68 -0.60 10.87
CA SER A 124 24.27 -1.06 12.19
C SER A 124 25.46 -1.26 13.14
N GLU A 125 26.70 -1.19 12.65
CA GLU A 125 27.90 -1.24 13.49
C GLU A 125 28.08 0.07 14.29
N PRO A 126 28.71 0.02 15.49
CA PRO A 126 28.89 1.20 16.32
C PRO A 126 29.64 2.32 15.60
N GLY A 127 29.13 3.55 15.66
CA GLY A 127 29.77 4.75 15.09
C GLY A 127 29.58 4.97 13.59
N ILE A 128 29.32 3.93 12.79
CA ILE A 128 29.23 4.05 11.32
C ILE A 128 28.06 4.92 10.87
N LYS A 129 26.88 4.76 11.48
CA LYS A 129 25.72 5.61 11.16
C LYS A 129 25.95 7.08 11.52
N GLN A 130 26.67 7.36 12.61
CA GLN A 130 27.00 8.72 13.02
C GLN A 130 28.00 9.36 12.05
N LEU A 131 28.98 8.58 11.56
CA LEU A 131 29.90 9.03 10.53
C LEU A 131 29.15 9.38 9.24
N LEU A 132 28.28 8.51 8.76
CA LEU A 132 27.42 8.78 7.59
C LEU A 132 26.64 10.09 7.74
N GLN A 133 25.95 10.26 8.88
CA GLN A 133 25.15 11.47 9.14
C GLN A 133 26.02 12.73 9.22
N LYS A 134 27.20 12.66 9.84
CA LYS A 134 28.14 13.78 9.91
C LYS A 134 28.62 14.17 8.51
N THR A 135 28.98 13.19 7.68
CA THR A 135 29.38 13.43 6.29
C THR A 135 28.21 13.99 5.48
N GLU A 136 27.01 13.42 5.59
CA GLU A 136 25.82 13.91 4.88
C GLU A 136 25.53 15.38 5.23
N ASN A 137 25.53 15.72 6.53
CA ASN A 137 25.33 17.08 6.99
C ASN A 137 26.36 18.05 6.39
N PHE A 138 27.63 17.65 6.27
CA PHE A 138 28.67 18.47 5.65
C PHE A 138 28.33 18.81 4.19
N TYR A 139 27.95 17.82 3.38
CA TYR A 139 27.61 18.05 1.97
C TYR A 139 26.24 18.73 1.77
N MET A 140 25.38 18.76 2.81
CA MET A 140 24.09 19.46 2.80
C MET A 140 24.14 20.92 3.28
N GLN A 141 25.19 21.35 3.99
CA GLN A 141 25.28 22.65 4.69
C GLN A 141 25.00 23.88 3.79
N ASP A 142 25.38 23.82 2.52
CA ASP A 142 25.17 24.91 1.56
C ASP A 142 24.05 24.59 0.55
N ASN A 143 22.90 24.13 1.03
CA ASN A 143 21.75 23.76 0.19
C ASN A 143 22.15 22.75 -0.92
N ASN A 144 22.87 21.70 -0.53
CA ASN A 144 23.35 20.62 -1.42
C ASN A 144 24.31 21.04 -2.54
N LYS A 145 24.91 22.25 -2.51
CA LYS A 145 25.85 22.70 -3.55
C LYS A 145 26.99 21.72 -3.83
N GLN A 146 27.50 21.03 -2.81
CA GLN A 146 28.60 20.08 -2.95
C GLN A 146 28.15 18.63 -3.15
N MET A 147 26.83 18.36 -3.21
CA MET A 147 26.31 17.00 -3.32
C MET A 147 26.73 16.30 -4.63
N HIS A 148 26.95 17.07 -5.70
CA HIS A 148 27.45 16.57 -6.99
C HIS A 148 28.78 15.81 -6.83
N LEU A 149 29.68 16.23 -5.93
CA LEU A 149 30.94 15.53 -5.61
C LEU A 149 30.73 14.12 -5.05
N ILE A 150 29.56 13.84 -4.51
CA ILE A 150 29.15 12.52 -4.03
C ILE A 150 28.44 11.75 -5.14
N THR A 151 27.52 12.39 -5.85
CA THR A 151 26.54 11.70 -6.70
C THR A 151 26.96 11.51 -8.15
N ASP A 152 27.83 12.35 -8.71
CA ASP A 152 28.11 12.37 -10.17
C ASP A 152 28.73 11.06 -10.69
N ASP A 153 29.47 10.37 -9.84
CA ASP A 153 30.10 9.08 -10.18
C ASP A 153 29.09 7.92 -10.21
N LEU A 154 27.89 8.09 -9.63
CA LEU A 154 26.82 7.09 -9.66
C LEU A 154 26.11 7.11 -11.02
N TYR A 155 25.41 6.04 -11.37
CA TYR A 155 24.53 6.01 -12.54
C TYR A 155 23.14 6.60 -12.25
N PHE A 156 22.67 6.47 -11.01
CA PHE A 156 21.47 7.11 -10.51
C PHE A 156 21.56 7.35 -9.01
N VAL A 157 20.72 8.25 -8.51
CA VAL A 157 20.64 8.64 -7.09
C VAL A 157 19.24 8.33 -6.58
N ILE A 158 19.17 7.71 -5.40
CA ILE A 158 17.91 7.45 -4.70
C ILE A 158 17.73 8.48 -3.59
N GLU A 159 16.60 9.19 -3.62
CA GLU A 159 16.19 10.10 -2.57
C GLU A 159 15.00 9.52 -1.81
N GLU A 160 15.26 8.80 -0.71
CA GLU A 160 14.21 8.11 0.05
C GLU A 160 13.16 9.08 0.61
N GLN A 161 13.57 10.28 1.01
CA GLN A 161 12.65 11.30 1.55
C GLN A 161 11.67 11.81 0.49
N GLN A 162 12.12 11.99 -0.75
CA GLN A 162 11.30 12.46 -1.87
C GLN A 162 10.62 11.31 -2.62
N LYS A 163 10.93 10.05 -2.26
CA LYS A 163 10.51 8.84 -2.97
C LYS A 163 10.78 8.91 -4.48
N SER A 164 11.96 9.41 -4.84
CA SER A 164 12.39 9.66 -6.22
C SER A 164 13.71 8.95 -6.55
N VAL A 165 13.91 8.67 -7.84
CA VAL A 165 15.15 8.13 -8.39
C VAL A 165 15.51 8.95 -9.61
N ASN A 166 16.71 9.54 -9.59
CA ASN A 166 17.15 10.46 -10.64
C ASN A 166 18.38 9.87 -11.33
N LEU A 167 18.36 9.83 -12.67
CA LEU A 167 19.52 9.47 -13.47
C LEU A 167 20.58 10.58 -13.41
N THR A 168 21.84 10.18 -13.37
CA THR A 168 22.98 11.09 -13.55
C THR A 168 23.38 11.13 -15.04
N GLU A 169 24.35 12.00 -15.39
CA GLU A 169 24.94 11.98 -16.73
C GLU A 169 25.52 10.60 -17.10
N SER A 170 26.24 9.96 -16.17
CA SER A 170 26.76 8.60 -16.34
C SER A 170 25.65 7.57 -16.63
N GLY A 171 24.49 7.72 -15.99
CA GLY A 171 23.30 6.89 -16.24
C GLY A 171 22.69 7.13 -17.61
N HIS A 172 22.51 8.40 -17.99
CA HIS A 172 22.01 8.77 -19.32
C HIS A 172 22.90 8.19 -20.42
N ASP A 173 24.22 8.36 -20.29
CA ASP A 173 25.21 7.84 -21.23
C ASP A 173 25.13 6.32 -21.40
N LEU A 174 24.99 5.58 -20.30
CA LEU A 174 24.91 4.13 -20.35
C LEU A 174 23.67 3.66 -21.11
N ILE A 175 22.51 4.27 -20.85
CA ILE A 175 21.27 3.95 -21.55
C ILE A 175 21.35 4.38 -23.02
N ALA A 176 21.81 5.60 -23.31
CA ALA A 176 21.95 6.12 -24.67
C ALA A 176 22.82 5.21 -25.55
N ARG A 177 23.94 4.71 -25.01
CA ARG A 177 24.80 3.74 -25.71
C ARG A 177 24.12 2.40 -25.97
N LYS A 178 23.27 1.93 -25.06
CA LYS A 178 22.53 0.67 -25.23
C LYS A 178 21.40 0.79 -26.24
N VAL A 179 20.73 1.93 -26.29
CA VAL A 179 19.66 2.23 -27.26
C VAL A 179 20.25 2.68 -28.62
N SER A 180 21.56 2.95 -28.70
CA SER A 180 22.24 3.52 -29.87
C SER A 180 21.69 4.89 -30.29
N GLU A 181 21.19 5.66 -29.32
CA GLU A 181 20.60 6.99 -29.51
C GLU A 181 21.18 7.97 -28.48
N SER A 182 22.11 8.83 -28.90
CA SER A 182 22.74 9.82 -28.01
C SER A 182 21.75 10.84 -27.44
N ASN A 183 20.68 11.12 -28.18
CA ASN A 183 19.69 12.14 -27.85
C ASN A 183 18.43 11.53 -27.22
N PHE A 184 18.50 10.31 -26.69
CA PHE A 184 17.35 9.59 -26.14
C PHE A 184 16.61 10.39 -25.04
N PHE A 185 17.36 11.04 -24.15
CA PHE A 185 16.81 11.86 -23.06
C PHE A 185 16.65 13.35 -23.42
N ILE A 186 17.06 13.75 -24.63
CA ILE A 186 16.99 15.15 -25.06
C ILE A 186 15.62 15.37 -25.71
N LEU A 187 14.71 15.96 -24.95
CA LEU A 187 13.42 16.38 -25.46
C LEU A 187 13.56 17.74 -26.18
N PRO A 188 13.06 17.88 -27.42
CA PRO A 188 13.10 19.16 -28.13
C PRO A 188 12.19 20.19 -27.46
N ASP A 189 12.60 21.46 -27.51
CA ASP A 189 11.73 22.57 -27.10
C ASP A 189 10.67 22.81 -28.18
N MET A 190 9.47 22.31 -27.92
CA MET A 190 8.33 22.43 -28.82
C MET A 190 8.00 23.88 -29.18
N GLY A 191 8.21 24.84 -28.28
CA GLY A 191 7.92 26.25 -28.56
C GLY A 191 8.86 26.82 -29.60
N THR A 192 10.15 26.50 -29.47
CA THR A 192 11.19 26.94 -30.42
C THR A 192 11.02 26.25 -31.77
N GLU A 193 10.85 24.92 -31.79
CA GLU A 193 10.68 24.13 -33.02
C GLU A 193 9.42 24.54 -33.80
N ILE A 194 8.29 24.75 -33.12
CA ILE A 194 7.05 25.22 -33.76
C ILE A 194 7.24 26.64 -34.33
N SER A 195 7.93 27.54 -33.61
CA SER A 195 8.22 28.89 -34.11
C SER A 195 9.12 28.88 -35.34
N GLU A 196 10.11 27.99 -35.39
CA GLU A 196 10.96 27.81 -36.57
C GLU A 196 10.20 27.21 -37.76
N LEU A 197 9.29 26.26 -37.52
CA LEU A 197 8.40 25.71 -38.54
C LEU A 197 7.48 26.80 -39.12
N GLU A 198 6.96 27.71 -38.29
CA GLU A 198 6.12 28.82 -38.75
C GLU A 198 6.88 29.80 -39.65
N LYS A 199 8.19 30.00 -39.42
CA LYS A 199 9.07 30.87 -40.22
C LYS A 199 9.48 30.26 -41.57
N LYS A 200 9.32 28.95 -41.78
CA LYS A 200 9.64 28.31 -43.06
C LYS A 200 8.61 28.70 -44.15
N ASN A 201 9.08 28.88 -45.38
CA ASN A 201 8.23 29.11 -46.56
C ASN A 201 7.60 27.80 -47.05
N LEU A 202 6.74 27.22 -46.23
CA LEU A 202 5.92 26.03 -46.54
C LEU A 202 4.46 26.44 -46.72
N THR A 203 3.68 25.62 -47.44
CA THR A 203 2.23 25.80 -47.52
C THR A 203 1.56 25.53 -46.16
N ALA A 204 0.32 26.00 -45.98
CA ALA A 204 -0.40 25.82 -44.71
C ALA A 204 -0.59 24.32 -44.36
N GLU A 205 -0.91 23.49 -45.35
CA GLU A 205 -1.07 22.04 -45.18
C GLU A 205 0.26 21.34 -44.83
N GLU A 206 1.37 21.74 -45.44
CA GLU A 206 2.70 21.20 -45.11
C GLU A 206 3.16 21.60 -43.70
N LYS A 207 2.80 22.81 -43.23
CA LYS A 207 3.09 23.25 -41.86
C LYS A 207 2.29 22.46 -40.82
N GLU A 208 1.03 22.19 -41.11
CA GLU A 208 0.16 21.39 -40.23
C GLU A 208 0.66 19.94 -40.14
N ALA A 209 0.94 19.31 -41.26
CA ALA A 209 1.50 17.95 -41.29
C ALA A 209 2.87 17.85 -40.56
N ALA A 210 3.74 18.86 -40.72
CA ALA A 210 5.03 18.91 -40.03
C ALA A 210 4.86 19.12 -38.51
N ARG A 211 3.88 19.93 -38.10
CA ARG A 211 3.53 20.14 -36.68
C ARG A 211 3.01 18.84 -36.05
N ASP A 212 2.12 18.13 -36.74
CA ASP A 212 1.59 16.86 -36.26
C ASP A 212 2.68 15.79 -36.14
N THR A 213 3.59 15.73 -37.11
CA THR A 213 4.77 14.85 -37.06
C THR A 213 5.65 15.17 -35.85
N LEU A 214 5.95 16.45 -35.62
CA LEU A 214 6.76 16.89 -34.49
C LEU A 214 6.10 16.55 -33.14
N LEU A 215 4.79 16.76 -33.02
CA LEU A 215 4.02 16.42 -31.81
C LEU A 215 4.03 14.91 -31.54
N ASN A 216 3.85 14.09 -32.58
CA ASN A 216 3.91 12.64 -32.45
C ASN A 216 5.32 12.17 -32.04
N GLU A 217 6.39 12.69 -32.66
CA GLU A 217 7.76 12.36 -32.27
C GLU A 217 8.07 12.76 -30.83
N TYR A 218 7.61 13.93 -30.40
CA TYR A 218 7.73 14.38 -29.02
C TYR A 218 6.99 13.46 -28.05
N ALA A 219 5.74 13.09 -28.36
CA ALA A 219 4.93 12.20 -27.53
C ALA A 219 5.61 10.84 -27.35
N ILE A 220 6.08 10.23 -28.44
CA ILE A 220 6.79 8.94 -28.42
C ILE A 220 8.08 9.04 -27.59
N LYS A 221 8.89 10.08 -27.79
CA LYS A 221 10.12 10.27 -27.00
C LYS A 221 9.83 10.48 -25.52
N SER A 222 8.83 11.30 -25.19
CA SER A 222 8.40 11.56 -23.81
C SER A 222 7.95 10.27 -23.13
N GLU A 223 7.18 9.44 -23.82
CA GLU A 223 6.71 8.14 -23.30
C GLU A 223 7.87 7.16 -23.07
N ARG A 224 8.85 7.09 -23.99
CA ARG A 224 10.06 6.26 -23.82
C ARG A 224 10.84 6.66 -22.56
N VAL A 225 11.04 7.96 -22.35
CA VAL A 225 11.70 8.49 -21.14
C VAL A 225 10.89 8.16 -19.89
N HIS A 226 9.57 8.34 -19.92
CA HIS A 226 8.67 7.98 -18.82
C HIS A 226 8.77 6.50 -18.47
N THR A 227 8.74 5.63 -19.47
CA THR A 227 8.84 4.17 -19.35
C THR A 227 10.14 3.76 -18.65
N VAL A 228 11.26 4.34 -19.08
CA VAL A 228 12.59 4.10 -18.47
C VAL A 228 12.62 4.56 -17.01
N ASN A 229 12.06 5.73 -16.70
CA ASN A 229 12.00 6.25 -15.34
C ASN A 229 11.14 5.39 -14.42
N GLN A 230 9.97 4.92 -14.88
CA GLN A 230 9.11 4.03 -14.10
C GLN A 230 9.76 2.66 -13.86
N LEU A 231 10.45 2.11 -14.87
CA LEU A 231 11.26 0.89 -14.69
C LEU A 231 12.37 1.12 -13.66
N LEU A 232 13.12 2.22 -13.77
CA LEU A 232 14.20 2.51 -12.83
C LEU A 232 13.66 2.61 -11.41
N LYS A 233 12.54 3.31 -11.22
CA LYS A 233 11.83 3.38 -9.93
C LYS A 233 11.41 2.01 -9.41
N ALA A 234 10.83 1.16 -10.27
CA ALA A 234 10.45 -0.20 -9.91
C ALA A 234 11.66 -1.06 -9.49
N TYR A 235 12.80 -0.93 -10.16
CA TYR A 235 14.03 -1.67 -9.79
C TYR A 235 14.67 -1.15 -8.50
N ALA A 236 14.69 0.18 -8.30
CA ALA A 236 15.45 0.83 -7.24
C ALA A 236 14.68 0.98 -5.92
N MET A 237 13.35 1.03 -5.94
CA MET A 237 12.54 1.38 -4.76
C MET A 237 11.53 0.33 -4.31
N PHE A 238 11.14 -0.59 -5.20
CA PHE A 238 10.09 -1.57 -4.94
C PHE A 238 10.68 -2.97 -4.92
N ASP A 239 10.74 -3.57 -3.75
CA ASP A 239 11.24 -4.92 -3.54
C ASP A 239 10.09 -5.92 -3.41
N LYS A 240 10.32 -7.09 -4.02
CA LYS A 240 9.44 -8.23 -3.85
C LYS A 240 9.44 -8.68 -2.40
N ASP A 241 8.27 -9.06 -1.91
CA ASP A 241 7.98 -9.46 -0.52
C ASP A 241 8.08 -8.32 0.50
N VAL A 242 8.19 -7.06 0.05
CA VAL A 242 8.13 -5.85 0.88
C VAL A 242 6.99 -4.95 0.42
N GLU A 243 7.11 -4.32 -0.75
CA GLU A 243 6.06 -3.44 -1.27
C GLU A 243 5.01 -4.21 -2.09
N TYR A 244 5.39 -5.34 -2.68
CA TYR A 244 4.47 -6.19 -3.45
C TYR A 244 4.85 -7.67 -3.37
N ILE A 245 3.89 -8.54 -3.71
CA ILE A 245 4.12 -9.96 -3.94
C ILE A 245 3.62 -10.37 -5.32
N VAL A 246 4.09 -11.54 -5.79
CA VAL A 246 3.64 -12.13 -7.05
C VAL A 246 2.78 -13.36 -6.74
N VAL A 247 1.49 -13.29 -7.09
CA VAL A 247 0.53 -14.38 -6.88
C VAL A 247 -0.26 -14.58 -8.17
N ASP A 248 -0.40 -15.84 -8.61
CA ASP A 248 -1.12 -16.21 -9.84
C ASP A 248 -0.66 -15.42 -11.08
N ASN A 249 0.66 -15.21 -11.19
CA ASN A 249 1.29 -14.42 -12.27
C ASN A 249 0.79 -12.96 -12.36
N LYS A 250 0.35 -12.40 -11.22
CA LYS A 250 -0.05 -11.00 -11.07
C LYS A 250 0.66 -10.34 -9.89
N ILE A 251 0.89 -9.04 -10.02
CA ILE A 251 1.41 -8.23 -8.92
C ILE A 251 0.28 -7.90 -7.96
N LYS A 252 0.53 -8.08 -6.67
CA LYS A 252 -0.38 -7.71 -5.59
C LYS A 252 0.35 -6.79 -4.62
N ILE A 253 -0.25 -5.63 -4.34
CA ILE A 253 0.33 -4.62 -3.45
C ILE A 253 0.21 -5.10 -2.01
N VAL A 254 1.29 -4.93 -1.25
CA VAL A 254 1.32 -5.15 0.20
C VAL A 254 1.18 -3.79 0.87
N ASP A 255 0.23 -3.69 1.80
CA ASP A 255 0.07 -2.50 2.64
C ASP A 255 1.26 -2.36 3.60
N GLU A 256 1.96 -1.23 3.55
CA GLU A 256 3.19 -0.98 4.33
C GLU A 256 2.97 -1.07 5.85
N GLN A 257 1.77 -0.75 6.34
CA GLN A 257 1.49 -0.70 7.77
C GLN A 257 1.03 -2.06 8.31
N THR A 258 0.19 -2.75 7.54
CA THR A 258 -0.55 -3.93 8.00
C THR A 258 -0.03 -5.24 7.41
N GLY A 259 0.80 -5.17 6.36
CA GLY A 259 1.25 -6.35 5.61
C GLY A 259 0.14 -7.05 4.83
N ARG A 260 -1.04 -6.43 4.71
CA ARG A 260 -2.20 -7.02 4.01
C ARG A 260 -2.05 -6.89 2.50
N ILE A 261 -2.57 -7.88 1.79
CA ILE A 261 -2.68 -7.82 0.35
C ILE A 261 -3.88 -6.94 -0.03
N LEU A 262 -3.61 -5.85 -0.75
CA LEU A 262 -4.65 -4.95 -1.25
C LEU A 262 -5.18 -5.46 -2.59
N GLU A 263 -6.27 -6.24 -2.54
CA GLU A 263 -6.90 -6.74 -3.76
C GLU A 263 -7.51 -5.61 -4.60
N GLY A 264 -7.40 -5.74 -5.93
CA GLY A 264 -7.93 -4.75 -6.89
C GLY A 264 -7.14 -3.45 -7.00
N ARG A 265 -6.13 -3.22 -6.16
CA ARG A 265 -5.29 -2.00 -6.23
C ARG A 265 -4.11 -2.17 -7.17
N ARG A 266 -3.81 -1.12 -7.93
CA ARG A 266 -2.64 -0.99 -8.81
C ARG A 266 -1.91 0.32 -8.49
N TYR A 267 -0.60 0.34 -8.72
CA TYR A 267 0.17 1.58 -8.65
C TYR A 267 -0.17 2.47 -9.84
N SER A 268 -0.20 3.78 -9.63
CA SER A 268 -0.52 4.76 -10.66
C SER A 268 0.64 5.00 -11.64
N ASP A 269 0.36 5.74 -12.71
CA ASP A 269 1.37 6.37 -13.57
C ASP A 269 2.34 5.39 -14.27
N GLY A 270 1.86 4.18 -14.59
CA GLY A 270 2.66 3.16 -15.27
C GLY A 270 3.61 2.37 -14.36
N LEU A 271 3.71 2.73 -13.07
CA LEU A 271 4.59 2.04 -12.12
C LEU A 271 4.21 0.57 -11.92
N HIS A 272 2.90 0.25 -11.93
CA HIS A 272 2.45 -1.14 -11.75
C HIS A 272 2.88 -2.01 -12.93
N GLN A 273 2.77 -1.47 -14.15
CA GLN A 273 3.23 -2.11 -15.38
C GLN A 273 4.76 -2.27 -15.40
N ALA A 274 5.49 -1.29 -14.87
CA ALA A 274 6.93 -1.39 -14.70
C ALA A 274 7.33 -2.53 -13.75
N ILE A 275 6.61 -2.70 -12.64
CA ILE A 275 6.82 -3.83 -11.71
C ILE A 275 6.41 -5.16 -12.36
N GLU A 276 5.31 -5.19 -13.10
CA GLU A 276 4.90 -6.36 -13.87
C GLU A 276 5.99 -6.79 -14.86
N ALA A 277 6.57 -5.84 -15.59
CA ALA A 277 7.66 -6.08 -16.51
C ALA A 277 8.94 -6.54 -15.80
N LYS A 278 9.32 -5.89 -14.69
CA LYS A 278 10.47 -6.26 -13.84
C LYS A 278 10.40 -7.72 -13.41
N GLU A 279 9.24 -8.16 -12.93
CA GLU A 279 9.00 -9.55 -12.48
C GLU A 279 8.72 -10.52 -13.64
N ARG A 280 8.73 -10.03 -14.89
CA ARG A 280 8.46 -10.80 -16.11
C ARG A 280 7.07 -11.45 -16.12
N VAL A 281 6.11 -10.83 -15.45
CA VAL A 281 4.71 -11.23 -15.51
C VAL A 281 4.01 -10.54 -16.69
N LYS A 282 2.78 -10.94 -16.99
CA LYS A 282 2.02 -10.32 -18.07
C LYS A 282 1.71 -8.86 -17.70
N VAL A 283 2.24 -7.92 -18.48
CA VAL A 283 1.92 -6.50 -18.35
C VAL A 283 0.46 -6.30 -18.76
N GLU A 284 -0.38 -5.88 -17.83
CA GLU A 284 -1.78 -5.57 -18.12
C GLU A 284 -1.89 -4.10 -18.56
N ALA A 285 -2.85 -3.80 -19.44
CA ALA A 285 -3.07 -2.46 -19.96
C ALA A 285 -3.21 -1.42 -18.83
N ALA A 286 -2.75 -0.20 -19.10
CA ALA A 286 -2.94 0.91 -18.19
C ALA A 286 -4.44 1.11 -17.90
N THR A 287 -4.75 1.26 -16.61
CA THR A 287 -6.09 1.61 -16.17
C THR A 287 -6.16 3.09 -15.90
N GLN A 288 -7.08 3.79 -16.55
CA GLN A 288 -7.37 5.19 -16.25
C GLN A 288 -8.49 5.26 -15.23
N THR A 289 -8.37 6.18 -14.27
CA THR A 289 -9.47 6.52 -13.35
C THR A 289 -10.48 7.38 -14.09
N PHE A 290 -11.72 6.90 -14.20
CA PHE A 290 -12.83 7.62 -14.82
C PHE A 290 -13.60 8.47 -13.80
N ALA A 291 -13.84 7.93 -12.60
CA ALA A 291 -14.63 8.59 -11.58
C ALA A 291 -14.12 8.22 -10.18
N THR A 292 -14.22 9.16 -9.24
CA THR A 292 -13.80 8.96 -7.84
C THR A 292 -14.69 9.74 -6.88
N ILE A 293 -14.96 9.16 -5.71
CA ILE A 293 -15.61 9.85 -4.59
C ILE A 293 -15.15 9.24 -3.26
N THR A 294 -15.00 10.06 -2.22
CA THR A 294 -14.79 9.56 -0.85
C THR A 294 -16.14 9.20 -0.22
N LEU A 295 -16.17 8.17 0.65
CA LEU A 295 -17.40 7.84 1.39
C LEU A 295 -17.90 9.04 2.21
N GLN A 296 -16.98 9.83 2.77
CA GLN A 296 -17.28 11.09 3.44
C GLN A 296 -18.14 12.02 2.58
N ASN A 297 -17.68 12.30 1.36
CA ASN A 297 -18.39 13.20 0.45
C ASN A 297 -19.71 12.57 -0.02
N TYR A 298 -19.72 11.28 -0.32
CA TYR A 298 -20.93 10.57 -0.75
C TYR A 298 -22.05 10.66 0.31
N PHE A 299 -21.78 10.30 1.56
CA PHE A 299 -22.81 10.33 2.61
C PHE A 299 -23.25 11.75 3.00
N ARG A 300 -22.38 12.76 2.81
CA ARG A 300 -22.75 14.17 3.00
C ARG A 300 -23.75 14.69 1.96
N MET A 301 -23.97 13.98 0.85
CA MET A 301 -24.97 14.35 -0.16
C MET A 301 -26.41 14.06 0.27
N TYR A 302 -26.61 13.21 1.29
CA TYR A 302 -27.95 12.88 1.78
C TYR A 302 -28.55 14.06 2.55
N HIS A 303 -29.82 14.36 2.29
CA HIS A 303 -30.56 15.40 3.02
C HIS A 303 -30.64 15.11 4.54
N LYS A 304 -30.71 13.83 4.92
CA LYS A 304 -30.61 13.37 6.30
C LYS A 304 -29.65 12.18 6.39
N LEU A 305 -28.84 12.14 7.43
CA LEU A 305 -27.93 11.04 7.74
C LEU A 305 -28.09 10.65 9.20
N ALA A 306 -28.06 9.35 9.48
CA ALA A 306 -28.01 8.79 10.82
C ALA A 306 -27.15 7.52 10.80
N GLY A 307 -26.70 7.05 11.95
CA GLY A 307 -26.01 5.78 12.05
C GLY A 307 -26.13 5.15 13.43
N MET A 308 -25.75 3.88 13.52
CA MET A 308 -25.74 3.11 14.76
C MET A 308 -24.48 2.25 14.83
N THR A 309 -23.91 2.12 16.02
CA THR A 309 -22.76 1.24 16.32
C THR A 309 -22.61 1.12 17.84
N GLY A 310 -21.84 0.14 18.30
CA GLY A 310 -21.47 -0.04 19.70
C GLY A 310 -20.31 0.85 20.18
N THR A 311 -19.54 1.44 19.26
CA THR A 311 -18.21 2.02 19.55
C THR A 311 -18.02 3.46 19.04
N ALA A 312 -19.09 4.26 18.94
CA ALA A 312 -19.00 5.63 18.39
C ALA A 312 -18.46 6.71 19.34
N GLU A 313 -18.46 6.48 20.66
CA GLU A 313 -18.17 7.54 21.64
C GLU A 313 -16.75 8.11 21.50
N THR A 314 -15.76 7.26 21.21
CA THR A 314 -14.37 7.68 21.02
C THR A 314 -14.19 8.56 19.78
N GLU A 315 -15.00 8.34 18.74
CA GLU A 315 -14.92 9.05 17.45
C GLU A 315 -15.96 10.18 17.33
N ALA A 316 -16.61 10.59 18.43
CA ALA A 316 -17.67 11.59 18.41
C ALA A 316 -17.23 12.94 17.79
N GLY A 317 -15.98 13.34 18.03
CA GLY A 317 -15.43 14.56 17.43
C GLY A 317 -15.30 14.47 15.91
N GLU A 318 -14.95 13.30 15.38
CA GLU A 318 -14.85 13.06 13.94
C GLU A 318 -16.24 13.07 13.29
N PHE A 319 -17.21 12.37 13.89
CA PHE A 319 -18.61 12.36 13.42
C PHE A 319 -19.21 13.77 13.33
N TRP A 320 -18.98 14.61 14.34
CA TRP A 320 -19.48 15.99 14.32
C TRP A 320 -18.75 16.86 13.31
N SER A 321 -17.41 16.80 13.29
CA SER A 321 -16.60 17.67 12.44
C SER A 321 -16.86 17.42 10.95
N ILE A 322 -16.98 16.16 10.54
CA ILE A 322 -17.14 15.75 9.14
C ILE A 322 -18.61 15.69 8.71
N TYR A 323 -19.46 15.02 9.50
CA TYR A 323 -20.83 14.67 9.12
C TYR A 323 -21.91 15.46 9.85
N LYS A 324 -21.55 16.26 10.86
CA LYS A 324 -22.50 16.96 11.76
C LYS A 324 -23.44 15.99 12.47
N LEU A 325 -22.92 14.81 12.84
CA LEU A 325 -23.64 13.80 13.60
C LEU A 325 -23.24 13.86 15.07
N ASP A 326 -24.23 14.05 15.94
CA ASP A 326 -24.07 13.91 17.38
C ASP A 326 -24.09 12.43 17.78
N VAL A 327 -23.23 12.05 18.73
CA VAL A 327 -23.21 10.70 19.29
C VAL A 327 -24.01 10.68 20.59
N VAL A 328 -25.02 9.80 20.64
CA VAL A 328 -25.85 9.59 21.82
C VAL A 328 -25.63 8.18 22.36
N VAL A 329 -25.11 8.08 23.59
CA VAL A 329 -24.92 6.79 24.27
C VAL A 329 -26.27 6.28 24.77
N ILE A 330 -26.76 5.20 24.16
CA ILE A 330 -28.02 4.56 24.57
C ILE A 330 -27.74 3.60 25.74
N PRO A 331 -28.48 3.70 26.86
CA PRO A 331 -28.31 2.78 27.98
C PRO A 331 -28.55 1.32 27.58
N THR A 332 -27.77 0.41 28.15
CA THR A 332 -27.96 -1.02 27.91
C THR A 332 -29.26 -1.52 28.53
N ASN A 333 -29.95 -2.45 27.85
CA ASN A 333 -31.17 -3.07 28.37
C ASN A 333 -30.94 -3.83 29.69
N ARG A 334 -29.72 -4.30 29.94
CA ARG A 334 -29.31 -4.98 31.17
C ARG A 334 -27.96 -4.45 31.66
N PRO A 335 -27.69 -4.47 32.98
CA PRO A 335 -26.38 -4.12 33.52
C PRO A 335 -25.27 -5.01 32.93
N VAL A 336 -24.15 -4.39 32.57
CA VAL A 336 -22.97 -5.10 32.07
C VAL A 336 -22.23 -5.73 33.25
N ILE A 337 -22.07 -7.06 33.22
CA ILE A 337 -21.32 -7.84 34.22
C ILE A 337 -20.05 -8.49 33.62
N ARG A 338 -19.64 -8.05 32.42
CA ARG A 338 -18.42 -8.50 31.75
C ARG A 338 -17.21 -8.09 32.60
N LYS A 339 -16.25 -9.00 32.74
CA LYS A 339 -14.99 -8.75 33.44
C LYS A 339 -13.92 -8.44 32.40
N ASP A 340 -13.55 -7.16 32.31
CA ASP A 340 -12.46 -6.70 31.46
C ASP A 340 -11.18 -6.75 32.28
N GLU A 341 -10.27 -7.66 31.93
CA GLU A 341 -8.98 -7.85 32.60
C GLU A 341 -7.93 -6.87 32.05
N GLU A 342 -6.88 -6.60 32.85
CA GLU A 342 -5.75 -5.76 32.45
C GLU A 342 -4.94 -6.41 31.31
N ASP A 343 -4.32 -5.57 30.47
CA ASP A 343 -3.48 -6.04 29.38
C ASP A 343 -2.23 -6.79 29.89
N LEU A 344 -1.91 -7.91 29.24
CA LEU A 344 -0.68 -8.67 29.49
C LEU A 344 0.38 -8.36 28.43
N ILE A 345 1.50 -7.77 28.86
CA ILE A 345 2.61 -7.37 27.98
C ILE A 345 3.74 -8.40 28.06
N TYR A 346 4.20 -8.87 26.91
CA TYR A 346 5.29 -9.84 26.78
C TYR A 346 6.46 -9.23 25.99
N LYS A 347 7.70 -9.67 26.30
CA LYS A 347 8.90 -9.16 25.62
C LYS A 347 8.98 -9.61 24.16
N THR A 348 8.48 -10.79 23.84
CA THR A 348 8.54 -11.37 22.49
C THR A 348 7.18 -11.86 22.01
N LYS A 349 6.96 -11.83 20.68
CA LYS A 349 5.76 -12.40 20.04
C LYS A 349 5.59 -13.88 20.38
N ARG A 350 6.69 -14.63 20.45
CA ARG A 350 6.69 -16.07 20.78
C ARG A 350 6.16 -16.34 22.19
N GLU A 351 6.63 -15.59 23.19
CA GLU A 351 6.13 -15.71 24.57
C GLU A 351 4.65 -15.34 24.66
N LYS A 352 4.26 -14.24 24.00
CA LYS A 352 2.86 -13.80 23.90
C LYS A 352 1.95 -14.91 23.36
N TYR A 353 2.30 -15.49 22.20
CA TYR A 353 1.46 -16.51 21.58
C TYR A 353 1.42 -17.82 22.38
N ASN A 354 2.53 -18.22 23.02
CA ASN A 354 2.49 -19.36 23.92
C ASN A 354 1.53 -19.12 25.10
N ALA A 355 1.58 -17.94 25.72
CA ALA A 355 0.69 -17.58 26.81
C ALA A 355 -0.79 -17.52 26.39
N VAL A 356 -1.07 -16.99 25.19
CA VAL A 356 -2.42 -17.02 24.60
C VAL A 356 -2.93 -18.46 24.48
N ILE A 357 -2.12 -19.37 23.93
CA ILE A 357 -2.49 -20.78 23.76
C ILE A 357 -2.71 -21.48 25.10
N ASP A 358 -1.84 -21.23 26.08
CA ASP A 358 -1.96 -21.79 27.43
C ASP A 358 -3.25 -21.30 28.11
N LYS A 359 -3.61 -20.02 27.91
CA LYS A 359 -4.86 -19.46 28.45
C LYS A 359 -6.09 -20.05 27.76
N ILE A 360 -6.05 -20.26 26.45
CA ILE A 360 -7.13 -20.93 25.72
C ILE A 360 -7.34 -22.36 26.25
N ASP A 361 -6.26 -23.11 26.47
CA ASP A 361 -6.32 -24.47 27.02
C ASP A 361 -6.94 -24.49 28.44
N GLU A 362 -6.54 -23.57 29.32
CA GLU A 362 -7.12 -23.40 30.65
C GLU A 362 -8.64 -23.13 30.60
N LEU A 363 -9.06 -22.16 29.77
CA LEU A 363 -10.46 -21.76 29.66
C LEU A 363 -11.34 -22.85 29.06
N THR A 364 -10.85 -23.53 28.02
CA THR A 364 -11.58 -24.60 27.36
C THR A 364 -11.74 -25.84 28.25
N LYS A 365 -10.73 -26.17 29.07
CA LYS A 365 -10.82 -27.21 30.11
C LYS A 365 -11.86 -26.88 31.19
N ALA A 366 -12.05 -25.60 31.48
CA ALA A 366 -13.11 -25.12 32.38
C ALA A 366 -14.50 -25.06 31.72
N GLY A 367 -14.65 -25.50 30.46
CA GLY A 367 -15.93 -25.50 29.75
C GLY A 367 -16.28 -24.18 29.05
N ARG A 368 -15.42 -23.15 29.14
CA ARG A 368 -15.70 -21.82 28.57
C ARG A 368 -15.43 -21.78 27.06
N PRO A 369 -16.33 -21.19 26.26
CA PRO A 369 -16.01 -20.82 24.89
C PRO A 369 -15.00 -19.67 24.84
N VAL A 370 -14.16 -19.67 23.82
CA VAL A 370 -13.14 -18.64 23.60
C VAL A 370 -13.23 -18.10 22.17
N LEU A 371 -13.34 -16.77 22.05
CA LEU A 371 -13.16 -16.04 20.80
C LEU A 371 -11.81 -15.33 20.82
N VAL A 372 -10.96 -15.65 19.85
CA VAL A 372 -9.60 -15.10 19.73
C VAL A 372 -9.59 -14.07 18.60
N GLY A 373 -9.34 -12.81 18.91
CA GLY A 373 -9.23 -11.72 17.95
C GLY A 373 -7.79 -11.57 17.44
N THR A 374 -7.61 -11.50 16.13
CA THR A 374 -6.32 -11.25 15.48
C THR A 374 -6.41 -10.15 14.42
N THR A 375 -5.28 -9.52 14.11
CA THR A 375 -5.15 -8.41 13.15
C THR A 375 -4.86 -8.88 11.71
N SER A 376 -4.40 -10.12 11.54
CA SER A 376 -4.00 -10.66 10.24
C SER A 376 -4.29 -12.16 10.09
N VAL A 377 -4.48 -12.57 8.83
CA VAL A 377 -4.67 -13.99 8.47
C VAL A 377 -3.44 -14.81 8.84
N GLU A 378 -2.24 -14.25 8.70
CA GLU A 378 -0.99 -14.93 9.04
C GLU A 378 -0.94 -15.29 10.54
N VAL A 379 -1.32 -14.35 11.42
CA VAL A 379 -1.39 -14.59 12.87
C VAL A 379 -2.46 -15.63 13.19
N SER A 380 -3.63 -15.56 12.53
CA SER A 380 -4.67 -16.58 12.66
C SER A 380 -4.21 -17.98 12.27
N GLU A 381 -3.52 -18.13 11.14
CA GLU A 381 -2.98 -19.41 10.69
C GLU A 381 -1.87 -19.92 11.62
N LEU A 382 -1.03 -19.02 12.14
CA LEU A 382 -0.02 -19.37 13.14
C LEU A 382 -0.67 -19.93 14.41
N LEU A 383 -1.66 -19.22 14.97
CA LEU A 383 -2.38 -19.66 16.17
C LEU A 383 -3.16 -20.95 15.91
N SER A 384 -3.76 -21.10 14.72
CA SER A 384 -4.42 -22.35 14.31
C SER A 384 -3.46 -23.53 14.37
N ARG A 385 -2.24 -23.39 13.81
CA ARG A 385 -1.21 -24.44 13.88
C ARG A 385 -0.82 -24.76 15.33
N MET A 386 -0.66 -23.75 16.18
CA MET A 386 -0.32 -23.93 17.59
C MET A 386 -1.44 -24.66 18.37
N LEU A 387 -2.71 -24.31 18.13
CA LEU A 387 -3.86 -25.01 18.71
C LEU A 387 -3.95 -26.46 18.22
N LYS A 388 -3.69 -26.73 16.92
CA LYS A 388 -3.65 -28.11 16.38
C LYS A 388 -2.58 -28.94 17.08
N MET A 389 -1.39 -28.39 17.32
CA MET A 389 -0.32 -29.09 18.04
C MET A 389 -0.69 -29.41 19.50
N ARG A 390 -1.53 -28.59 20.13
CA ARG A 390 -2.08 -28.84 21.48
C ARG A 390 -3.31 -29.77 21.49
N GLY A 391 -3.82 -30.19 20.32
CA GLY A 391 -5.01 -31.03 20.21
C GLY A 391 -6.33 -30.29 20.44
N LEU A 392 -6.34 -28.96 20.40
CA LEU A 392 -7.53 -28.14 20.62
C LEU A 392 -8.30 -27.93 19.30
N LYS A 393 -9.56 -28.36 19.26
CA LYS A 393 -10.46 -28.13 18.13
C LYS A 393 -10.85 -26.65 18.06
N HIS A 394 -10.74 -26.07 16.88
CA HIS A 394 -11.05 -24.66 16.65
C HIS A 394 -11.52 -24.42 15.21
N ASN A 395 -12.17 -23.27 15.02
CA ASN A 395 -12.52 -22.73 13.71
C ASN A 395 -11.75 -21.42 13.46
N VAL A 396 -11.52 -21.09 12.18
CA VAL A 396 -10.85 -19.85 11.78
C VAL A 396 -11.77 -19.08 10.82
N LEU A 397 -11.98 -17.80 11.10
CA LEU A 397 -12.76 -16.86 10.30
C LEU A 397 -11.80 -15.84 9.68
N ASN A 398 -11.77 -15.81 8.34
CA ASN A 398 -10.81 -15.02 7.56
C ASN A 398 -11.46 -13.93 6.70
N ALA A 399 -12.73 -13.58 6.95
CA ALA A 399 -13.50 -12.57 6.22
C ALA A 399 -13.60 -12.84 4.70
N LYS A 400 -13.62 -14.11 4.29
CA LYS A 400 -13.73 -14.51 2.87
C LYS A 400 -15.11 -15.04 2.48
N GLN A 401 -15.86 -15.60 3.44
CA GLN A 401 -17.15 -16.26 3.16
C GLN A 401 -18.19 -15.92 4.23
N HIS A 402 -18.82 -14.73 4.14
CA HIS A 402 -19.71 -14.22 5.17
C HIS A 402 -20.84 -15.17 5.60
N ALA A 403 -21.51 -15.86 4.66
CA ALA A 403 -22.60 -16.77 4.98
C ALA A 403 -22.15 -17.97 5.85
N ARG A 404 -21.02 -18.58 5.50
CA ARG A 404 -20.46 -19.71 6.24
C ARG A 404 -19.84 -19.27 7.55
N GLU A 405 -19.27 -18.07 7.59
CA GLU A 405 -18.73 -17.47 8.81
C GLU A 405 -19.83 -17.20 9.84
N ALA A 406 -21.00 -16.71 9.41
CA ALA A 406 -22.14 -16.49 10.30
C ALA A 406 -22.62 -17.78 10.98
N GLU A 407 -22.67 -18.91 10.25
CA GLU A 407 -23.00 -20.22 10.83
C GLU A 407 -21.98 -20.65 11.90
N ILE A 408 -20.69 -20.42 11.66
CA ILE A 408 -19.63 -20.75 12.62
C ILE A 408 -19.72 -19.87 13.87
N VAL A 409 -19.95 -18.56 13.69
CA VAL A 409 -20.08 -17.60 14.80
C VAL A 409 -21.30 -17.91 15.67
N ALA A 410 -22.43 -18.28 15.06
CA ALA A 410 -23.63 -18.68 15.78
C ALA A 410 -23.42 -19.89 16.72
N GLU A 411 -22.40 -20.72 16.45
CA GLU A 411 -22.02 -21.86 17.27
C GLU A 411 -20.80 -21.61 18.17
N ALA A 412 -20.18 -20.43 18.09
CA ALA A 412 -19.02 -20.04 18.92
C ALA A 412 -19.36 -19.90 20.41
N GLY A 413 -20.65 -19.89 20.77
CA GLY A 413 -21.14 -19.85 22.16
C GLY A 413 -21.35 -21.22 22.81
N ARG A 414 -20.88 -22.32 22.21
CA ARG A 414 -20.96 -23.68 22.77
C ARG A 414 -19.85 -23.93 23.80
N ALA A 415 -20.08 -24.82 24.76
CA ALA A 415 -19.06 -25.16 25.76
C ALA A 415 -17.75 -25.64 25.09
N SER A 416 -16.62 -25.14 25.60
CA SER A 416 -15.26 -25.43 25.12
C SER A 416 -14.99 -25.17 23.64
N SER A 417 -15.81 -24.40 22.92
CA SER A 417 -15.54 -24.04 21.52
C SER A 417 -14.49 -22.95 21.41
N VAL A 418 -13.57 -23.09 20.47
CA VAL A 418 -12.56 -22.06 20.16
C VAL A 418 -12.79 -21.53 18.75
N THR A 419 -12.91 -20.22 18.62
CA THR A 419 -13.06 -19.54 17.32
C THR A 419 -11.99 -18.46 17.20
N ILE A 420 -11.22 -18.48 16.12
CA ILE A 420 -10.26 -17.43 15.79
C ILE A 420 -10.92 -16.52 14.76
N ALA A 421 -10.98 -15.22 15.04
CA ALA A 421 -11.53 -14.20 14.14
C ALA A 421 -10.44 -13.22 13.70
N THR A 422 -10.22 -13.16 12.39
CA THR A 422 -9.34 -12.16 11.77
C THR A 422 -10.11 -10.88 11.54
N ASN A 423 -9.65 -9.75 12.09
CA ASN A 423 -10.22 -8.41 11.88
C ASN A 423 -11.73 -8.33 12.08
N MET A 424 -12.22 -8.86 13.20
CA MET A 424 -13.64 -8.88 13.53
C MET A 424 -14.50 -9.64 12.49
N ALA A 425 -13.93 -10.64 11.80
CA ALA A 425 -14.69 -11.56 10.96
C ALA A 425 -15.85 -12.16 11.76
N GLY A 426 -17.05 -12.15 11.17
CA GLY A 426 -18.29 -12.50 11.87
C GLY A 426 -19.05 -11.32 12.49
N ARG A 427 -18.63 -10.06 12.23
CA ARG A 427 -19.37 -8.85 12.65
C ARG A 427 -20.86 -8.94 12.26
N GLY A 428 -21.72 -8.41 13.14
CA GLY A 428 -23.17 -8.40 12.97
C GLY A 428 -23.88 -9.71 13.36
N THR A 429 -23.16 -10.79 13.65
CA THR A 429 -23.77 -12.05 14.13
C THR A 429 -23.67 -12.17 15.64
N ASP A 430 -24.81 -12.26 16.32
CA ASP A 430 -24.89 -12.42 17.78
C ASP A 430 -24.40 -13.80 18.26
N ILE A 431 -23.50 -13.82 19.25
CA ILE A 431 -22.98 -15.05 19.86
C ILE A 431 -23.79 -15.40 21.10
N LYS A 432 -24.78 -16.28 20.91
CA LYS A 432 -25.64 -16.74 22.01
C LYS A 432 -24.95 -17.81 22.86
N LEU A 433 -24.85 -17.56 24.16
CA LEU A 433 -24.35 -18.55 25.13
C LEU A 433 -25.32 -19.72 25.25
N ARG A 434 -24.82 -20.95 25.08
CA ARG A 434 -25.58 -22.18 25.27
C ARG A 434 -25.63 -22.62 26.74
N GLU A 435 -26.37 -23.69 27.02
CA GLU A 435 -26.52 -24.26 28.36
C GLU A 435 -25.17 -24.64 28.98
N GLY A 436 -24.99 -24.40 30.28
CA GLY A 436 -23.76 -24.66 31.03
C GLY A 436 -22.63 -23.62 30.87
N VAL A 437 -22.71 -22.74 29.86
CA VAL A 437 -21.66 -21.75 29.56
C VAL A 437 -21.70 -20.57 30.55
N ARG A 438 -22.88 -20.19 31.03
CA ARG A 438 -23.02 -19.06 31.97
C ARG A 438 -22.37 -19.39 33.30
N GLU A 439 -22.57 -20.62 33.77
CA GLU A 439 -21.99 -21.18 34.99
C GLU A 439 -20.47 -21.30 34.88
N ALA A 440 -19.97 -21.62 33.69
CA ALA A 440 -18.53 -21.64 33.40
C ALA A 440 -17.88 -20.25 33.36
N GLY A 441 -18.66 -19.16 33.37
CA GLY A 441 -18.15 -17.78 33.34
C GLY A 441 -18.36 -17.04 32.01
N GLY A 442 -19.20 -17.57 31.12
CA GLY A 442 -19.55 -16.95 29.83
C GLY A 442 -18.45 -17.07 28.77
N LEU A 443 -18.66 -16.38 27.64
CA LEU A 443 -17.69 -16.27 26.55
C LEU A 443 -16.46 -15.49 27.01
N ALA A 444 -15.28 -16.06 26.79
CA ALA A 444 -14.01 -15.38 26.97
C ALA A 444 -13.54 -14.77 25.64
N ILE A 445 -13.15 -13.50 25.65
CA ILE A 445 -12.55 -12.81 24.51
C ILE A 445 -11.06 -12.68 24.77
N VAL A 446 -10.23 -13.10 23.81
CA VAL A 446 -8.78 -12.99 23.88
C VAL A 446 -8.29 -12.16 22.70
N GLY A 447 -7.93 -10.91 22.96
CA GLY A 447 -7.25 -10.05 21.98
C GLY A 447 -5.77 -10.44 21.89
N THR A 448 -5.27 -10.68 20.69
CA THR A 448 -3.85 -11.04 20.52
C THR A 448 -2.94 -9.83 20.35
N GLU A 449 -3.53 -8.68 19.98
CA GLU A 449 -2.91 -7.37 19.75
C GLU A 449 -3.97 -6.27 19.96
N ARG A 450 -3.55 -5.01 20.15
CA ARG A 450 -4.45 -3.84 20.09
C ARG A 450 -4.43 -3.25 18.67
N HIS A 451 -5.59 -2.78 18.22
CA HIS A 451 -5.79 -2.12 16.93
C HIS A 451 -5.30 -0.68 16.92
#